data_AF-A0A9X2LZ06-F1
#
_entry.id   AF-A0A9X2LZ06-F1
#
_cell.length_a   1.000
_cell.length_b   1.000
_cell.length_c   1.000
_cell.angle_alpha   90.00
_cell.angle_beta   90.00
_cell.angle_gamma   90.00
#
_symmetry.space_group_name_H-M   'P 1'
#
loop_
_entity.id
_entity.type
_entity.pdbx_description
1 polymer ?
#
loop_
_entity_poly.entity_id
_entity_poly.type
_entity_poly.pdbx_seq_one_letter_code
_entity_poly.pdbx_strand_id
1 'polypeptide(L)' 'MSASTDRARIRTLLATVRREGGIWTTSRAQDVYRPLGIVQRGTARRDLALLAEHGHLVEVPGHDRTYRVNQARDAA' A
#
# COMPACT_ATOMS: atom_id res chain seq x y z
N MET A 1 5.77 9.59 14.80
CA MET A 1 5.32 8.19 14.93
C MET A 1 6.55 7.34 15.21
N SER A 2 6.44 6.35 16.09
CA SER A 2 7.57 5.46 16.38
C SER A 2 7.79 4.50 15.20
N ALA A 3 9.04 4.10 14.94
CA ALA A 3 9.38 3.20 13.83
C ALA A 3 8.62 1.86 13.88
N SER A 4 8.25 1.40 15.08
CA SER A 4 7.41 0.21 15.29
C SER A 4 5.97 0.41 14.78
N THR A 5 5.37 1.58 14.99
CA THR A 5 4.04 1.95 14.48
C THR A 5 4.03 2.04 12.95
N ASP A 6 5.08 2.63 12.36
CA ASP A 6 5.20 2.72 10.90
C ASP A 6 5.33 1.32 10.25
N ARG A 7 6.15 0.44 10.84
CA ARG A 7 6.25 -0.96 10.38
C ARG A 7 4.96 -1.75 10.55
N ALA A 8 4.19 -1.52 11.61
CA ALA A 8 2.90 -2.17 11.80
C ALA A 8 1.91 -1.71 10.72
N ARG A 9 1.86 -0.40 10.46
CA ARG A 9 1.00 0.19 9.42
C ARG A 9 1.30 -0.36 8.03
N ILE A 10 2.58 -0.36 7.62
CA ILE A 10 2.99 -0.89 6.30
C ILE A 10 2.65 -2.38 6.17
N ARG A 11 2.83 -3.17 7.23
CA ARG A 11 2.44 -4.59 7.25
C ARG A 11 0.94 -4.78 7.09
N THR A 12 0.12 -3.97 7.76
CA THR A 12 -1.34 -3.99 7.59
C THR A 12 -1.74 -3.65 6.16
N LEU A 13 -1.12 -2.63 5.55
CA LEU A 13 -1.38 -2.29 4.15
C LEU A 13 -1.02 -3.45 3.22
N LEU A 14 0.18 -4.02 3.35
CA LEU A 14 0.63 -5.13 2.52
C LEU A 14 -0.30 -6.35 2.64
N ALA A 15 -0.69 -6.73 3.86
CA ALA A 15 -1.61 -7.84 4.08
C ALA A 15 -2.97 -7.60 3.41
N THR A 16 -3.48 -6.37 3.49
CA THR A 16 -4.77 -5.99 2.88
C THR A 16 -4.67 -5.99 1.36
N VAL A 17 -3.59 -5.42 0.82
CA VAL A 17 -3.26 -5.42 -0.61
C VAL A 17 -3.25 -6.83 -1.19
N ARG A 18 -2.55 -7.75 -0.52
CA ARG A 18 -2.47 -9.16 -0.93
C ARG A 18 -3.82 -9.87 -0.87
N ARG A 19 -4.58 -9.65 0.20
CA ARG A 19 -5.89 -10.29 0.40
C ARG A 19 -6.93 -9.85 -0.62
N GLU A 20 -7.01 -8.55 -0.89
CA GLU A 20 -8.06 -8.00 -1.77
C GLU A 20 -7.65 -7.93 -3.23
N GLY A 21 -6.34 -7.93 -3.51
CA GLY A 21 -5.84 -7.78 -4.87
C GLY A 21 -6.30 -6.48 -5.55
N GLY A 22 -6.34 -6.52 -6.87
CA GLY A 22 -6.88 -5.44 -7.70
C GLY A 22 -6.04 -4.16 -7.71
N ILE A 23 -6.73 -3.05 -7.97
CA ILE A 23 -6.12 -1.73 -8.15
C ILE A 23 -6.10 -0.96 -6.83
N TRP A 24 -4.94 -0.39 -6.53
CA TRP A 24 -4.62 0.34 -5.32
C TRP A 24 -4.26 1.78 -5.64
N THR A 25 -5.10 2.70 -5.16
CA THR A 25 -4.88 4.13 -5.22
C THR A 25 -4.52 4.66 -3.84
N THR A 26 -3.99 5.87 -3.77
CA THR A 26 -3.72 6.53 -2.48
C THR A 26 -4.96 6.61 -1.59
N SER A 27 -6.14 6.88 -2.16
CA SER A 27 -7.39 6.95 -1.39
C SER A 27 -7.76 5.60 -0.79
N ARG A 28 -7.63 4.51 -1.56
CA ARG A 28 -7.91 3.16 -1.07
C ARG A 28 -6.95 2.76 0.05
N ALA A 29 -5.66 3.07 -0.09
CA ALA A 29 -4.69 2.85 0.99
C ALA A 29 -5.01 3.68 2.25
N GLN A 30 -5.53 4.91 2.07
CA GLN A 30 -5.97 5.74 3.19
C GLN A 30 -7.19 5.13 3.90
N ASP A 31 -8.12 4.51 3.17
CA ASP A 31 -9.30 3.86 3.76
C ASP A 31 -8.91 2.70 4.69
N VAL A 32 -7.83 1.95 4.38
CA VAL A 32 -7.27 0.92 5.27
C VAL A 32 -6.86 1.51 6.62
N TYR A 33 -6.40 2.76 6.64
CA TYR A 33 -5.92 3.42 7.83
C TYR A 33 -7.00 4.22 8.58
N ARG A 34 -8.16 4.47 7.95
CA ARG A 34 -9.24 5.25 8.56
C ARG A 34 -9.71 4.67 9.91
N PRO A 35 -9.88 3.34 10.08
CA PRO A 35 -10.23 2.76 11.38
C PRO A 35 -9.16 2.94 12.46
N LEU A 36 -7.91 3.24 12.08
CA LEU A 36 -6.77 3.39 12.99
C LEU A 36 -6.61 4.83 13.53
N GLY A 37 -7.54 5.74 13.23
CA GLY A 37 -7.56 7.08 13.83
C GLY A 37 -6.73 8.16 13.12
N ILE A 38 -6.66 8.10 11.78
CA ILE A 38 -6.08 9.08 10.84
C ILE A 38 -4.63 8.80 10.43
N VAL A 39 -4.46 8.64 9.12
CA VAL A 39 -3.18 8.72 8.43
C VAL A 39 -3.34 9.70 7.27
N GLN A 40 -2.44 10.69 7.18
CA GLN A 40 -2.47 11.69 6.12
C GLN A 40 -2.35 11.04 4.75
N ARG A 41 -3.00 11.61 3.73
CA ARG A 41 -2.92 11.15 2.33
C ARG A 41 -1.46 11.02 1.86
N GLY A 42 -0.57 11.89 2.33
CA GLY A 42 0.87 11.82 2.05
C GLY A 42 1.55 10.57 2.60
N THR A 43 1.15 10.08 3.77
CA THR A 43 1.69 8.84 4.36
C THR A 43 1.20 7.62 3.60
N ALA A 44 -0.09 7.54 3.28
CA ALA A 44 -0.62 6.45 2.44
C ALA A 44 0.08 6.39 1.07
N ARG A 45 0.38 7.56 0.49
CA ARG A 45 1.14 7.65 -0.74
C ARG A 45 2.58 7.13 -0.58
N ARG A 46 3.29 7.56 0.46
CA ARG A 46 4.66 7.10 0.73
C ARG A 46 4.71 5.60 0.97
N ASP A 47 3.76 5.05 1.73
CA ASP A 47 3.69 3.62 2.00
C ASP A 47 3.43 2.81 0.72
N LEU A 48 2.56 3.28 -0.19
CA LEU A 48 2.37 2.65 -1.51
C LEU A 48 3.64 2.68 -2.35
N ALA A 49 4.33 3.83 -2.39
CA ALA A 49 5.59 3.97 -3.12
C ALA A 49 6.67 3.04 -2.56
N LEU A 50 6.79 2.90 -1.23
CA LEU A 50 7.70 1.96 -0.59
C LEU A 50 7.38 0.52 -0.96
N LEU A 51 6.10 0.13 -0.97
CA LEU A 51 5.70 -1.22 -1.40
C LEU A 51 6.02 -1.47 -2.89
N ALA A 52 5.92 -0.45 -3.74
CA ALA A 52 6.30 -0.54 -5.15
C ALA A 52 7.82 -0.63 -5.34
N GLU A 53 8.60 0.20 -4.65
CA GLU A 53 10.06 0.17 -4.63
C GLU A 53 10.58 -1.19 -4.18
N HIS A 54 9.96 -1.77 -3.15
CA HIS A 54 10.31 -3.11 -2.71
C HIS A 54 9.84 -4.20 -3.65
N GLY A 55 8.96 -3.93 -4.62
CA GLY A 55 8.46 -4.88 -5.63
C GLY A 55 7.21 -5.67 -5.22
N HIS A 56 6.50 -5.27 -4.15
CA HIS A 56 5.19 -5.86 -3.78
C HIS A 56 4.06 -5.32 -4.64
N LEU A 57 4.21 -4.09 -5.11
CA LEU A 57 3.29 -3.42 -6.00
C LEU A 57 3.99 -3.12 -7.33
N VAL A 58 3.19 -3.04 -8.40
CA VAL A 58 3.63 -2.58 -9.72
C VAL A 58 2.75 -1.41 -10.12
N GLU A 59 3.33 -0.36 -10.67
CA GLU A 59 2.57 0.75 -11.24
C GLU A 59 1.74 0.27 -12.44
N VAL A 60 0.52 0.80 -12.54
CA VAL A 60 -0.38 0.52 -13.64
C VAL A 60 -0.02 1.46 -14.81
N PRO A 61 0.36 0.93 -15.99
CA PRO A 61 0.72 1.77 -17.12
C PRO A 61 -0.41 2.73 -17.49
N GLY A 62 -0.07 3.99 -17.77
CA GLY A 62 -1.04 5.02 -18.15
C GLY A 62 -1.84 5.62 -16.98
N HIS A 63 -1.64 5.15 -15.74
CA HIS A 63 -2.31 5.69 -14.56
C HIS A 63 -1.29 6.13 -13.50
N ASP A 64 -1.12 7.45 -13.35
CA ASP A 64 -0.23 8.03 -12.34
C ASP A 64 -0.64 7.57 -10.93
N ARG A 65 0.34 7.11 -10.15
CA ARG A 65 0.20 6.69 -8.73
C ARG A 65 -0.89 5.66 -8.48
N THR A 66 -1.10 4.79 -9.46
CA THR A 66 -2.04 3.68 -9.37
C THR A 66 -1.25 2.39 -9.43
N TYR A 67 -1.49 1.50 -8.48
CA TYR A 67 -0.70 0.29 -8.27
C TYR A 67 -1.58 -0.96 -8.39
N ARG A 68 -0.97 -2.08 -8.74
CA ARG A 68 -1.56 -3.40 -8.63
C ARG A 68 -0.62 -4.34 -7.89
N VAL A 69 -1.16 -5.40 -7.31
CA VAL A 69 -0.35 -6.43 -6.65
C VAL A 69 0.60 -7.08 -7.64
N ASN A 70 1.85 -7.27 -7.24
CA ASN A 70 2.80 -8.06 -7.99
C ASN A 70 2.57 -9.56 -7.74
N GLN A 71 1.61 -10.13 -8.45
CA GLN A 71 1.24 -11.54 -8.30
C GLN A 71 2.40 -12.52 -8.56
N ALA A 72 3.36 -12.16 -9.42
CA ALA A 72 4.53 -13.00 -9.69
C ALA A 72 5.44 -13.15 -8.46
N ARG A 73 5.43 -12.17 -7.55
CA ARG A 73 6.17 -12.23 -6.30
C ARG A 73 5.39 -12.93 -5.19
N ASP A 74 4.08 -12.74 -5.13
CA ASP A 74 3.25 -13.30 -4.07
C ASP A 74 2.89 -14.78 -4.28
N ALA A 75 3.23 -15.34 -5.44
CA ALA A 75 3.09 -16.76 -5.75
C ALA A 75 4.32 -17.63 -5.37
N ALA A 76 5.37 -17.02 -4.82
CA ALA A 76 6.61 -17.67 -4.39
C ALA A 76 6.71 -17.73 -2.86
#